data_AF-A0A381XKH5-F1
#
_entry.id   AF-A0A381XKH5-F1
#
_cell.length_a   1.000
_cell.length_b   1.000
_cell.length_c   1.000
_cell.angle_alpha   90.00
_cell.angle_beta   90.00
_cell.angle_gamma   90.00
#
_symmetry.space_group_name_H-M   'P 1'
#
loop_
_entity.id
_entity.type
_entity.pdbx_description
1 polymer ?
#
loop_
_entity_poly.entity_id
_entity_poly.type
_entity_poly.pdbx_seq_one_letter_code
_entity_poly.pdbx_strand_id
1 'polypeptide(L)'
;MDLQPATSSWVERIDHIGIASADTANEEAFFHNNLGCRIESRQTDYETQLAVENFVSDRYGIVQHQRAPQQVGGLRVLFLNVGDCELEVLSELDSNPPRLIDRHDPGNTRQDRSAIGRFVERRGPGLHHVALKVPDINGLLKHLDSGKYRLIDPVGRPGSRRALIGFVHPAELGGVLIHFVERDDA
;
A
#
# COMPACT_ATOMS: atom_id res chain seq x y z
N MET A 1 -3.36 30.82 -9.10
CA MET A 1 -4.09 30.37 -10.31
C MET A 1 -4.71 29.05 -9.90
N ASP A 2 -6.02 28.99 -9.79
CA ASP A 2 -6.69 27.75 -9.37
C ASP A 2 -6.50 26.68 -10.44
N LEU A 3 -6.15 25.47 -10.03
CA LEU A 3 -6.02 24.34 -10.93
C LEU A 3 -7.39 24.07 -11.56
N GLN A 4 -7.40 23.90 -12.89
CA GLN A 4 -8.64 23.53 -13.58
C GLN A 4 -9.02 22.09 -13.22
N PRO A 5 -10.32 21.77 -13.15
CA PRO A 5 -10.77 20.38 -12.99
C PRO A 5 -10.22 19.47 -14.10
N ALA A 6 -10.11 18.17 -13.80
CA ALA A 6 -9.73 17.21 -14.82
C ALA A 6 -10.75 17.19 -15.98
N THR A 7 -10.23 17.10 -17.21
CA THR A 7 -11.03 16.94 -18.43
C THR A 7 -11.29 15.47 -18.77
N SER A 8 -10.67 14.55 -18.04
CA SER A 8 -10.81 13.11 -18.23
C SER A 8 -12.08 12.60 -17.55
N SER A 9 -12.78 11.65 -18.20
CA SER A 9 -13.86 10.89 -17.55
C SER A 9 -13.35 9.73 -16.69
N TRP A 10 -12.05 9.43 -16.76
CA TRP A 10 -11.42 8.30 -16.05
C TRP A 10 -10.65 8.73 -14.80
N VAL A 11 -10.14 9.97 -14.77
CA VAL A 11 -9.23 10.45 -13.72
C VAL A 11 -9.74 11.78 -13.22
N GLU A 12 -9.91 11.88 -11.90
CA GLU A 12 -10.41 13.09 -11.25
C GLU A 12 -9.28 14.03 -10.83
N ARG A 13 -8.24 13.50 -10.17
CA ARG A 13 -7.10 14.25 -9.62
C ARG A 13 -6.00 13.30 -9.14
N ILE A 14 -4.89 13.85 -8.68
CA ILE A 14 -3.93 13.11 -7.84
C ILE A 14 -4.61 12.85 -6.50
N ASP A 15 -4.68 11.59 -6.09
CA ASP A 15 -5.18 11.21 -4.78
C ASP A 15 -4.09 11.41 -3.71
N HIS A 16 -2.92 10.80 -3.95
CA HIS A 16 -1.77 10.93 -3.07
C HIS A 16 -0.44 10.67 -3.80
N ILE A 17 0.64 11.08 -3.14
CA ILE A 17 2.02 10.78 -3.54
C ILE A 17 2.64 9.88 -2.48
N GLY A 18 3.06 8.68 -2.89
CA GLY A 18 3.68 7.69 -2.01
C GLY A 18 5.16 7.97 -1.80
N ILE A 19 5.61 8.00 -0.55
CA ILE A 19 7.02 8.14 -0.14
C ILE A 19 7.42 6.89 0.63
N ALA A 20 8.36 6.13 0.09
CA ALA A 20 8.98 5.03 0.83
C ALA A 20 10.00 5.60 1.81
N SER A 21 9.81 5.36 3.10
CA SER A 21 10.60 5.90 4.20
C SER A 21 11.33 4.80 4.97
N ALA A 22 12.49 5.16 5.52
CA ALA A 22 13.20 4.38 6.52
C ALA A 22 12.89 4.85 7.96
N ASP A 23 12.33 6.05 8.14
CA ASP A 23 12.03 6.65 9.43
C ASP A 23 10.83 7.61 9.35
N THR A 24 9.63 7.04 9.37
CA THR A 24 8.37 7.81 9.34
C THR A 24 8.25 8.86 10.44
N ALA A 25 8.94 8.69 11.57
CA ALA A 25 8.89 9.68 12.66
C ALA A 25 9.64 10.97 12.27
N ASN A 26 10.73 10.84 11.51
CA ASN A 26 11.45 11.99 10.97
C ASN A 26 10.60 12.75 9.93
N GLU A 27 9.91 12.06 9.00
CA GLU A 27 9.01 12.76 8.07
C GLU A 27 7.80 13.39 8.77
N GLU A 28 7.25 12.72 9.80
CA GLU A 28 6.20 13.33 10.62
C GLU A 28 6.68 14.63 11.27
N ALA A 29 7.84 14.60 11.91
CA ALA A 29 8.42 15.79 12.52
C ALA A 29 8.67 16.90 11.49
N PHE A 30 9.14 16.54 10.30
CA PHE A 30 9.37 17.50 9.24
C PHE A 30 8.07 18.13 8.72
N PHE A 31 7.13 17.32 8.22
CA PHE A 31 5.92 17.86 7.58
C PHE A 31 4.91 18.39 8.60
N HIS A 32 4.63 17.64 9.67
CA HIS A 32 3.63 18.05 10.65
C HIS A 32 4.17 19.10 11.62
N ASN A 33 5.27 18.82 12.31
CA ASN A 33 5.73 19.70 13.39
C ASN A 33 6.40 20.97 12.85
N ASN A 34 7.17 20.89 11.76
CA ASN A 34 7.88 22.05 11.23
C ASN A 34 7.10 22.82 10.16
N LEU A 35 6.39 22.11 9.27
CA LEU A 35 5.64 22.75 8.17
C LEU A 35 4.14 22.92 8.45
N GLY A 36 3.61 22.31 9.52
CA GLY A 36 2.21 22.44 9.91
C GLY A 36 1.23 21.63 9.06
N CYS A 37 1.71 20.67 8.26
CA CYS A 37 0.85 19.77 7.50
C CYS A 37 -0.06 18.98 8.46
N ARG A 38 -1.36 18.91 8.16
CA ARG A 38 -2.31 18.16 9.00
C ARG A 38 -2.09 16.66 8.81
N ILE A 39 -2.07 15.93 9.91
CA ILE A 39 -2.08 14.46 9.86
C ILE A 39 -3.54 14.01 9.71
N GLU A 40 -3.83 13.35 8.60
CA GLU A 40 -5.14 12.76 8.33
C GLU A 40 -5.32 11.45 9.07
N SER A 41 -4.30 10.61 9.05
CA SER A 41 -4.34 9.28 9.64
C SER A 41 -2.94 8.73 9.89
N ARG A 42 -2.84 7.90 10.93
CA ARG A 42 -1.72 6.98 11.16
C ARG A 42 -2.28 5.58 11.13
N GLN A 43 -1.74 4.73 10.27
CA GLN A 43 -2.19 3.37 10.10
C GLN A 43 -1.02 2.40 10.27
N THR A 44 -1.33 1.23 10.79
CA THR A 44 -0.41 0.09 10.81
C THR A 44 -1.21 -1.11 10.35
N ASP A 45 -0.82 -1.62 9.19
CA ASP A 45 -1.35 -2.88 8.67
C ASP A 45 -0.30 -3.96 8.90
N TYR A 46 -0.63 -5.01 9.65
CA TYR A 46 0.34 -6.02 10.04
C TYR A 46 -0.25 -7.42 10.01
N GLU A 47 0.60 -8.38 9.70
CA GLU A 47 0.24 -9.79 9.72
C GLU A 47 0.64 -10.40 11.05
N THR A 48 -0.20 -11.32 11.53
CA THR A 48 0.11 -12.14 12.70
C THR A 48 0.16 -13.61 12.32
N GLN A 49 1.11 -14.33 12.91
CA GLN A 49 1.19 -15.77 12.82
C GLN A 49 0.74 -16.38 14.15
N LEU A 50 -0.22 -17.29 14.07
CA LEU A 50 -0.67 -18.10 15.19
C LEU A 50 -0.05 -19.48 15.10
N ALA A 51 0.79 -19.85 16.07
CA ALA A 51 1.31 -21.20 16.19
C ALA A 51 0.37 -22.05 17.04
N VAL A 52 -0.07 -23.19 16.51
CA VAL A 52 -0.84 -24.20 17.23
C VAL A 52 0.02 -25.46 17.36
N GLU A 53 0.40 -25.79 18.59
CA GLU A 53 1.11 -27.02 18.90
C GLU A 53 0.12 -28.16 19.10
N ASN A 54 0.26 -29.22 18.32
CA ASN A 54 -0.58 -30.40 18.40
C ASN A 54 0.23 -31.54 19.02
N PHE A 55 -0.12 -31.95 20.23
CA PHE A 55 0.41 -33.13 20.88
C PHE A 55 -0.51 -34.31 20.61
N VAL A 56 -0.05 -35.29 19.84
CA VAL A 56 -0.84 -36.46 19.45
C VAL A 56 -0.29 -37.69 20.18
N SER A 57 -1.16 -38.37 20.93
CA SER A 57 -0.83 -39.59 21.67
C SER A 57 -1.91 -40.64 21.50
N ASP A 58 -1.49 -41.88 21.30
CA ASP A 58 -2.34 -43.07 21.32
C ASP A 58 -3.00 -43.31 22.69
N ARG A 59 -2.33 -42.93 23.78
CA ARG A 59 -2.83 -43.04 25.15
C ARG A 59 -3.64 -41.82 25.60
N TYR A 60 -3.22 -40.62 25.23
CA TYR A 60 -3.80 -39.37 25.76
C TYR A 60 -4.63 -38.58 24.74
N GLY A 61 -4.80 -39.10 23.53
CA GLY A 61 -5.53 -38.41 22.46
C GLY A 61 -4.76 -37.21 21.90
N ILE A 62 -5.49 -36.25 21.34
CA ILE A 62 -4.94 -35.03 20.75
C ILE A 62 -5.13 -33.87 21.74
N VAL A 63 -4.03 -33.22 22.13
CA VAL A 63 -4.04 -31.99 22.93
C VAL A 63 -3.50 -30.86 22.07
N GLN A 64 -4.23 -29.75 22.02
CA GLN A 64 -3.84 -28.56 21.28
C GLN A 64 -3.47 -27.43 22.23
N HIS A 65 -2.29 -26.85 22.04
CA HIS A 65 -1.86 -25.64 22.74
C HIS A 65 -1.70 -24.51 21.73
N GLN A 66 -2.55 -23.48 21.87
CA GLN A 66 -2.40 -22.26 21.10
C GLN A 66 -1.33 -21.38 21.75
N ARG A 67 -0.36 -20.92 20.97
CA ARG A 67 0.60 -19.91 21.39
C ARG A 67 0.00 -18.52 21.15
N ALA A 68 0.54 -17.52 21.85
CA ALA A 68 0.17 -16.13 21.58
C ALA A 68 0.49 -15.77 20.12
N PRO A 69 -0.40 -15.05 19.41
CA PRO A 69 -0.10 -14.53 18.09
C PRO A 69 1.17 -13.69 18.11
N GLN A 70 2.04 -13.88 17.12
CA GLN A 70 3.23 -13.06 16.93
C GLN A 70 3.10 -12.23 15.66
N GLN A 71 3.47 -10.95 15.74
CA GLN A 71 3.53 -10.10 14.57
C GLN A 71 4.72 -10.53 13.69
N VAL A 72 4.46 -10.74 12.40
CA VAL A 72 5.44 -11.24 11.42
C VAL A 72 5.76 -10.19 10.34
N GLY A 73 5.54 -8.94 10.71
CA GLY A 73 5.80 -7.73 9.94
C GLY A 73 4.55 -7.01 9.50
N GLY A 74 4.73 -5.80 9.01
CA GLY A 74 3.64 -4.93 8.58
C GLY A 74 4.13 -3.71 7.82
N LEU A 75 3.19 -2.82 7.53
CA LEU A 75 3.40 -1.55 6.88
C LEU A 75 2.88 -0.46 7.81
N ARG A 76 3.74 0.49 8.15
CA ARG A 76 3.33 1.73 8.79
C ARG A 76 3.06 2.76 7.71
N VAL A 77 1.93 3.45 7.84
CA VAL A 77 1.51 4.45 6.88
C VAL A 77 1.09 5.73 7.60
N LEU A 78 1.69 6.85 7.21
CA LEU A 78 1.34 8.18 7.67
C LEU A 78 0.73 8.96 6.50
N PHE A 79 -0.47 9.49 6.70
CA PHE A 79 -1.17 10.32 5.74
C PHE A 79 -1.11 11.78 6.18
N LEU A 80 -0.50 12.63 5.36
CA LEU A 80 -0.36 14.07 5.60
C LEU A 80 -1.10 14.84 4.51
N ASN A 81 -1.98 15.75 4.88
CA ASN A 81 -2.59 16.65 3.90
C ASN A 81 -1.60 17.73 3.44
N VAL A 82 -1.53 17.91 2.13
CA VAL A 82 -0.70 18.93 1.47
C VAL A 82 -1.52 19.72 0.45
N GLY A 83 -2.70 20.18 0.87
CA GLY A 83 -3.63 20.93 0.02
C GLY A 83 -4.64 20.00 -0.67
N ASP A 84 -4.54 19.89 -1.99
CA ASP A 84 -5.46 19.15 -2.86
C ASP A 84 -5.15 17.65 -2.98
N CYS A 85 -4.02 17.20 -2.42
CA CYS A 85 -3.65 15.79 -2.31
C CYS A 85 -3.02 15.46 -0.95
N GLU A 86 -2.67 14.20 -0.76
CA GLU A 86 -2.01 13.68 0.44
C GLU A 86 -0.59 13.20 0.14
N LEU A 87 0.31 13.29 1.12
CA LEU A 87 1.52 12.47 1.16
C LEU A 87 1.20 11.20 1.93
N GLU A 88 1.47 10.05 1.31
CA GLU A 88 1.40 8.74 1.94
C GLU A 88 2.83 8.27 2.24
N VAL A 89 3.28 8.41 3.49
CA VAL A 89 4.62 7.98 3.91
C VAL A 89 4.55 6.55 4.42
N LEU A 90 5.25 5.64 3.74
CA LEU A 90 5.20 4.20 3.96
C LEU A 90 6.54 3.68 4.50
N SER A 91 6.53 2.97 5.62
CA SER A 91 7.72 2.28 6.13
C SER A 91 7.43 0.82 6.48
N GLU A 92 8.38 -0.05 6.16
CA GLU A 92 8.32 -1.45 6.57
C GLU A 92 8.44 -1.54 8.11
N LEU A 93 7.50 -2.25 8.72
CA LEU A 93 7.50 -2.59 10.13
C LEU A 93 7.97 -4.03 10.30
N ASP A 94 9.07 -4.23 11.01
CA ASP A 94 9.67 -5.51 11.43
C ASP A 94 9.87 -6.55 10.30
N SER A 95 11.12 -6.78 9.91
CA SER A 95 11.49 -7.59 8.75
C SER A 95 11.60 -9.10 9.01
N ASN A 96 10.91 -9.63 10.03
CA ASN A 96 11.02 -11.04 10.41
C ASN A 96 9.65 -11.74 10.34
N PRO A 97 9.43 -12.74 9.46
CA PRO A 97 10.35 -13.43 8.55
C PRO A 97 10.66 -12.66 7.25
N PRO A 98 11.63 -13.14 6.43
CA PRO A 98 12.09 -12.45 5.21
C PRO A 98 10.98 -12.12 4.22
N ARG A 99 11.21 -11.03 3.49
CA ARG A 99 10.30 -10.48 2.45
C ARG A 99 10.03 -11.50 1.35
N LEU A 100 8.76 -11.61 0.96
CA LEU A 100 8.30 -12.48 -0.14
C LEU A 100 7.41 -11.64 -1.09
N ILE A 101 7.72 -11.66 -2.38
CA ILE A 101 6.69 -11.40 -3.41
C ILE A 101 6.42 -12.72 -4.05
N ASP A 102 5.16 -13.05 -4.17
CA ASP A 102 4.73 -13.93 -5.23
C ASP A 102 4.31 -13.06 -6.42
N ARG A 103 4.96 -13.22 -7.57
CA ARG A 103 4.58 -12.46 -8.79
C ARG A 103 3.36 -13.06 -9.48
N HIS A 104 2.82 -14.16 -8.97
CA HIS A 104 1.68 -14.87 -9.54
C HIS A 104 0.41 -14.64 -8.71
N ASP A 105 0.54 -14.13 -7.48
CA ASP A 105 -0.60 -13.75 -6.65
C ASP A 105 -0.95 -12.26 -6.82
N PRO A 106 -2.24 -11.90 -6.72
CA PRO A 106 -2.67 -10.50 -6.61
C PRO A 106 -2.00 -9.76 -5.46
N GLY A 107 -1.89 -8.43 -5.59
CA GLY A 107 -1.36 -7.55 -4.55
C GLY A 107 -2.06 -7.75 -3.21
N ASN A 108 -1.29 -7.75 -2.11
CA ASN A 108 -1.80 -7.78 -0.74
C ASN A 108 -0.84 -7.05 0.20
N THR A 109 -1.24 -6.82 1.45
CA THR A 109 -0.45 -6.12 2.46
C THR A 109 0.98 -6.67 2.58
N ARG A 110 1.18 -7.98 2.54
CA ARG A 110 2.51 -8.60 2.62
C ARG A 110 3.39 -8.27 1.42
N GLN A 111 2.80 -8.31 0.23
CA GLN A 111 3.49 -7.94 -1.00
C GLN A 111 3.81 -6.44 -1.02
N ASP A 112 2.88 -5.59 -0.58
CA ASP A 112 3.01 -4.14 -0.50
C ASP A 112 4.15 -3.77 0.48
N ARG A 113 4.14 -4.33 1.69
CA ARG A 113 5.25 -4.24 2.66
C ARG A 113 6.58 -4.61 2.02
N SER A 114 6.62 -5.79 1.41
CA SER A 114 7.84 -6.29 0.79
C SER A 114 8.33 -5.39 -0.35
N ALA A 115 7.40 -4.77 -1.11
CA ALA A 115 7.70 -3.84 -2.20
C ALA A 115 8.36 -2.57 -1.67
N ILE A 116 7.79 -1.95 -0.63
CA ILE A 116 8.37 -0.77 0.05
C ILE A 116 9.76 -1.09 0.59
N GLY A 117 9.89 -2.17 1.36
CA GLY A 117 11.19 -2.55 1.92
C GLY A 117 12.26 -2.76 0.84
N ARG A 118 11.93 -3.45 -0.26
CA ARG A 118 12.89 -3.67 -1.35
C ARG A 118 13.20 -2.41 -2.15
N PHE A 119 12.24 -1.50 -2.26
CA PHE A 119 12.48 -0.20 -2.87
C PHE A 119 13.55 0.54 -2.06
N VAL A 120 13.36 0.65 -0.73
CA VAL A 120 14.31 1.33 0.16
C VAL A 120 15.69 0.68 0.11
N GLU A 121 15.79 -0.65 0.12
CA GLU A 121 17.09 -1.33 0.00
C GLU A 121 17.81 -1.06 -1.33
N ARG A 122 17.06 -1.01 -2.44
CA ARG A 122 17.66 -0.90 -3.78
C ARG A 122 17.93 0.53 -4.21
N ARG A 123 17.12 1.48 -3.75
CA ARG A 123 17.10 2.87 -4.23
C ARG A 123 17.30 3.91 -3.13
N GLY A 124 17.27 3.49 -1.87
CA GLY A 124 17.13 4.39 -0.73
C GLY A 124 15.68 4.85 -0.54
N PRO A 125 15.39 5.52 0.58
CA PRO A 125 14.12 6.22 0.78
C PRO A 125 13.87 7.26 -0.31
N GLY A 126 12.60 7.49 -0.65
CA GLY A 126 12.22 8.48 -1.66
C GLY A 126 10.83 8.31 -2.24
N LEU A 127 10.55 9.07 -3.31
CA LEU A 127 9.29 9.02 -4.04
C LEU A 127 9.08 7.64 -4.67
N HIS A 128 8.01 6.98 -4.26
CA HIS A 128 7.73 5.59 -4.61
C HIS A 128 6.68 5.45 -5.71
N HIS A 129 5.56 6.15 -5.58
CA HIS A 129 4.45 6.04 -6.53
C HIS A 129 3.62 7.33 -6.58
N VAL A 130 2.80 7.44 -7.62
CA VAL A 130 1.75 8.47 -7.74
C VAL A 130 0.40 7.78 -7.85
N ALA A 131 -0.57 8.24 -7.08
CA ALA A 131 -1.92 7.70 -7.04
C ALA A 131 -2.90 8.63 -7.73
N LEU A 132 -3.74 8.10 -8.60
CA LEU A 132 -4.77 8.86 -9.31
C LEU A 132 -6.14 8.44 -8.79
N LYS A 133 -6.96 9.43 -8.39
CA LYS A 133 -8.34 9.18 -8.00
C LYS A 133 -9.18 8.92 -9.24
N VAL A 134 -9.99 7.87 -9.19
CA VAL A 134 -10.85 7.42 -10.29
C VAL A 134 -12.26 7.11 -9.77
N PRO A 135 -13.31 7.32 -10.58
CA PRO A 135 -14.69 7.10 -10.17
C PRO A 135 -15.14 5.63 -10.29
N ASP A 136 -14.49 4.84 -11.15
CA ASP A 136 -14.74 3.39 -11.33
C ASP A 136 -13.44 2.69 -11.73
N ILE A 137 -12.80 2.04 -10.74
CA ILE A 137 -11.53 1.36 -10.90
C ILE A 137 -11.66 0.11 -11.76
N ASN A 138 -12.76 -0.64 -11.63
CA ASN A 138 -12.94 -1.89 -12.37
C ASN A 138 -13.23 -1.61 -13.84
N GLY A 139 -14.03 -0.58 -14.12
CA GLY A 139 -14.23 -0.05 -15.47
C GLY A 139 -12.93 0.41 -16.10
N LEU A 140 -12.11 1.17 -15.35
CA LEU A 140 -10.82 1.66 -15.83
C LEU A 140 -9.82 0.52 -16.10
N LEU A 141 -9.66 -0.42 -15.17
CA LEU A 141 -8.75 -1.56 -15.36
C LEU A 141 -9.16 -2.41 -16.56
N LYS A 142 -10.46 -2.65 -16.75
CA LYS A 142 -10.98 -3.33 -17.94
C LYS A 142 -10.70 -2.55 -19.23
N HIS A 143 -10.84 -1.23 -19.20
CA HIS A 143 -10.51 -0.37 -20.33
C HIS A 143 -9.01 -0.47 -20.69
N LEU A 144 -8.13 -0.42 -19.69
CA LEU A 144 -6.68 -0.55 -19.87
C LEU A 144 -6.28 -1.95 -20.37
N ASP A 145 -6.88 -3.01 -19.82
CA ASP A 145 -6.65 -4.38 -20.27
C ASP A 145 -7.07 -4.57 -21.74
N SER A 146 -8.20 -3.98 -22.14
CA SER A 146 -8.63 -3.99 -23.55
C SER A 146 -7.65 -3.25 -24.48
N GLY A 147 -6.96 -2.24 -23.94
CA GLY A 147 -5.85 -1.53 -24.57
C GLY A 147 -4.54 -2.29 -24.59
N LYS A 148 -4.50 -3.50 -24.01
CA LYS A 148 -3.32 -4.37 -23.85
C LYS A 148 -2.20 -3.76 -22.99
N TYR A 149 -2.52 -2.84 -22.10
CA TYR A 149 -1.58 -2.36 -21.09
C TYR A 149 -1.31 -3.46 -20.08
N ARG A 150 -0.04 -3.62 -19.67
CA ARG A 150 0.32 -4.59 -18.64
C ARG A 150 -0.13 -4.11 -17.25
N LEU A 151 -1.10 -4.81 -16.67
CA LEU A 151 -1.58 -4.56 -15.32
C LEU A 151 -0.85 -5.43 -14.30
N ILE A 152 -0.72 -4.92 -13.07
CA ILE A 152 -0.36 -5.73 -11.90
C ILE A 152 -1.64 -6.31 -11.30
N ASP A 153 -2.66 -5.47 -11.12
CA ASP A 153 -3.97 -5.89 -10.62
C ASP A 153 -4.99 -5.88 -11.77
N PRO A 154 -5.55 -7.05 -12.16
CA PRO A 154 -6.56 -7.11 -13.21
C PRO A 154 -7.95 -6.62 -12.75
N VAL A 155 -8.17 -6.54 -11.44
CA VAL A 155 -9.41 -6.10 -10.79
C VAL A 155 -9.03 -5.29 -9.56
N GLY A 156 -9.81 -4.27 -9.21
CA GLY A 156 -9.59 -3.47 -8.03
C GLY A 156 -9.62 -4.34 -6.76
N ARG A 157 -8.62 -4.15 -5.90
CA ARG A 157 -8.50 -4.86 -4.62
C ARG A 157 -8.60 -3.89 -3.45
N PRO A 158 -8.95 -4.36 -2.24
CA PRO A 158 -8.94 -3.49 -1.06
C PRO A 158 -7.57 -2.87 -0.81
N GLY A 159 -7.57 -1.57 -0.47
CA GLY A 159 -6.39 -0.81 -0.06
C GLY A 159 -6.62 -0.04 1.24
N SER A 160 -5.66 0.81 1.60
CA SER A 160 -5.73 1.69 2.77
C SER A 160 -7.00 2.56 2.75
N ARG A 161 -7.44 2.99 3.94
CA ARG A 161 -8.59 3.93 4.09
C ARG A 161 -9.89 3.48 3.40
N ARG A 162 -10.16 2.17 3.34
CA ARG A 162 -11.37 1.57 2.71
C ARG A 162 -11.50 1.87 1.21
N ALA A 163 -10.39 2.18 0.54
CA ALA A 163 -10.36 2.37 -0.90
C ALA A 163 -10.28 1.03 -1.65
N LEU A 164 -10.63 1.06 -2.93
CA LEU A 164 -10.14 0.09 -3.90
C LEU A 164 -8.91 0.65 -4.62
N ILE A 165 -7.92 -0.21 -4.85
CA ILE A 165 -6.69 0.15 -5.55
C ILE A 165 -6.37 -0.84 -6.67
N GLY A 166 -5.59 -0.38 -7.64
CA GLY A 166 -5.19 -1.18 -8.79
C GLY A 166 -3.99 -0.57 -9.50
N PHE A 167 -3.00 -1.39 -9.80
CA PHE A 167 -1.71 -0.92 -10.32
C PHE A 167 -1.52 -1.25 -11.80
N VAL A 168 -0.95 -0.30 -12.54
CA VAL A 168 -0.33 -0.55 -13.84
C VAL A 168 1.14 -0.91 -13.65
N HIS A 169 1.65 -1.84 -14.46
CA HIS A 169 3.04 -2.23 -14.37
C HIS A 169 3.96 -1.06 -14.80
N PRO A 170 5.00 -0.69 -14.02
CA PRO A 170 5.85 0.48 -14.32
C PRO A 170 6.50 0.48 -15.70
N ALA A 171 6.67 -0.69 -16.31
CA ALA A 171 7.20 -0.83 -17.67
C ALA A 171 6.34 -0.12 -18.73
N GLU A 172 5.05 0.05 -18.49
CA GLU A 172 4.15 0.81 -19.37
C GLU A 172 4.43 2.32 -19.35
N LEU A 173 5.04 2.82 -18.26
CA LEU A 173 5.16 4.25 -17.96
C LEU A 173 6.62 4.66 -17.69
N GLY A 174 7.58 4.05 -18.38
CA GLY A 174 8.98 4.44 -18.30
C GLY A 174 9.62 4.23 -16.91
N GLY A 175 9.07 3.31 -16.11
CA GLY A 175 9.54 2.99 -14.76
C GLY A 175 8.85 3.77 -13.64
N VAL A 176 7.90 4.65 -13.96
CA VAL A 176 7.05 5.31 -12.95
C VAL A 176 5.96 4.35 -12.49
N LEU A 177 5.83 4.16 -11.19
CA LEU A 177 4.74 3.38 -10.60
C LEU A 177 3.51 4.31 -10.40
N ILE A 178 2.47 4.07 -11.19
CA ILE A 178 1.17 4.71 -11.03
C ILE A 178 0.16 3.67 -10.55
N HIS A 179 -0.71 4.07 -9.63
CA HIS A 179 -1.88 3.29 -9.24
C HIS A 179 -3.15 4.13 -9.18
N PHE A 180 -4.28 3.44 -9.30
CA PHE A 180 -5.59 4.04 -9.28
C PHE A 180 -6.24 3.80 -7.94
N VAL A 181 -7.00 4.79 -7.47
CA VAL A 181 -7.69 4.76 -6.18
C VAL A 181 -9.14 5.14 -6.41
N GLU A 182 -10.06 4.25 -6.04
CA GLU A 182 -11.48 4.55 -5.94
C GLU A 182 -11.85 4.58 -4.46
N ARG A 183 -12.37 5.72 -4.00
CA ARG A 183 -12.87 5.92 -2.65
C ARG A 183 -13.86 7.08 -2.61
N ASP A 184 -14.85 6.99 -1.73
CA ASP A 184 -15.72 8.12 -1.42
C ASP A 184 -14.90 9.28 -0.86
N ASP A 185 -15.29 10.52 -1.18
CA ASP A 185 -14.75 11.69 -0.50
C ASP A 185 -15.22 11.64 0.97
N ALA A 186 -14.25 11.68 1.90
CA ALA A 186 -14.48 11.64 3.34
C ALA A 186 -14.86 13.01 3.91
#